data_AF-A0A958HMV7-F1
#
_entry.id   AF-A0A958HMV7-F1
#
_cell.length_a   1.000
_cell.length_b   1.000
_cell.length_c   1.000
_cell.angle_alpha   90.00
_cell.angle_beta   90.00
_cell.angle_gamma   90.00
#
_symmetry.space_group_name_H-M   'P 1'
#
loop_
_entity.id
_entity.type
_entity.pdbx_description
1 polymer ?
#
loop_
_entity_poly.entity_id
_entity_poly.type
_entity_poly.pdbx_seq_one_letter_code
_entity_poly.pdbx_strand_id
1 'polypeptide(L)'
;MDTLPLSDAIVSVADWMKAHDIALPSDLAANIEAVKTQAYFQRALWDYTRKFYSNDMDVSTFLDKFISLVEDQARRAWNEGMRNVGLDPKNITIDQRAYLQNIITEEFNHVLDFASAIEQARNEGKPVDPFKARVDLWANRYPNIVNEAQTYCKPHDLYRWDYGDTVQHCSSCAMLNGIVATGGEWRASGVMPQNPPNSRLECGGWKCRCRLTPTEEMPTSTGIPLL
;
A
#
# COMPACT_ATOMS: atom_id res chain seq x y z
N MET A 1 26.45 -11.39 0.37
CA MET A 1 26.28 -10.65 -0.90
C MET A 1 24.86 -10.14 -0.83
N ASP A 2 24.69 -8.92 -0.32
CA ASP A 2 23.37 -8.39 -0.01
C ASP A 2 22.66 -8.04 -1.32
N THR A 3 21.64 -8.83 -1.66
CA THR A 3 20.76 -8.52 -2.78
C THR A 3 20.04 -7.22 -2.47
N LEU A 4 20.19 -6.22 -3.32
CA LEU A 4 19.36 -5.03 -3.25
C LEU A 4 17.88 -5.46 -3.19
N PRO A 5 17.06 -4.87 -2.29
CA PRO A 5 15.62 -5.02 -2.36
C PRO A 5 15.17 -4.79 -3.79
N LEU A 6 14.26 -5.62 -4.31
CA LEU A 6 13.84 -5.52 -5.70
C LEU A 6 13.29 -4.12 -6.07
N SER A 7 12.69 -3.43 -5.10
CA SER A 7 12.30 -2.03 -5.21
C SER A 7 13.47 -1.12 -5.60
N ASP A 8 14.65 -1.35 -5.04
CA ASP A 8 15.84 -0.54 -5.27
C ASP A 8 16.46 -0.88 -6.64
N ALA A 9 16.38 -2.14 -7.07
CA ALA A 9 16.78 -2.55 -8.41
C ALA A 9 15.88 -1.95 -9.50
N ILE A 10 14.55 -1.96 -9.29
CA ILE A 10 13.57 -1.36 -10.21
C ILE A 10 13.80 0.15 -10.34
N VAL A 11 14.01 0.84 -9.20
CA VAL A 11 14.32 2.28 -9.19
C VAL A 11 15.64 2.56 -9.91
N SER A 12 16.67 1.72 -9.72
CA SER A 12 17.97 1.87 -10.38
C SER A 12 17.88 1.72 -11.89
N VAL A 13 17.14 0.72 -12.40
CA VAL A 13 16.91 0.53 -13.84
C VAL A 13 16.13 1.72 -14.42
N ALA A 14 15.13 2.21 -13.70
CA ALA A 14 14.36 3.38 -14.11
C ALA A 14 15.21 4.64 -14.26
N ASP A 15 16.08 4.88 -13.28
CA ASP A 15 16.98 6.03 -13.27
C ASP A 15 18.03 5.88 -14.40
N TRP A 16 18.48 4.66 -14.69
CA TRP A 16 19.33 4.37 -15.85
C TRP A 16 18.61 4.67 -17.19
N MET A 17 17.37 4.23 -17.36
CA MET A 17 16.58 4.50 -18.58
C MET A 17 16.40 6.00 -18.81
N LYS A 18 16.06 6.74 -17.74
CA LYS A 18 15.96 8.20 -17.78
C LYS A 18 17.29 8.87 -18.15
N ALA A 19 18.41 8.37 -17.62
CA ALA A 19 19.73 8.90 -17.93
C ALA A 19 20.18 8.66 -19.38
N HIS A 20 19.52 7.76 -20.12
CA HIS A 20 19.81 7.44 -21.52
C HIS A 20 18.67 7.87 -22.47
N ASP A 21 17.79 8.78 -22.03
CA ASP A 21 16.65 9.27 -22.81
C ASP A 21 15.69 8.17 -23.30
N ILE A 22 15.61 7.06 -22.55
CA ILE A 22 14.70 5.95 -22.85
C ILE A 22 13.38 6.19 -22.10
N ALA A 23 12.28 6.27 -22.85
CA ALA A 23 10.94 6.39 -22.27
C ALA A 23 10.60 5.14 -21.45
N LEU A 24 10.11 5.36 -20.23
CA LEU A 24 9.57 4.29 -19.40
C LEU A 24 8.20 3.88 -19.95
N PRO A 25 7.93 2.57 -20.10
CA PRO A 25 6.57 2.06 -20.24
C PRO A 25 5.67 2.66 -19.14
N SER A 26 4.44 3.03 -19.47
CA SER A 26 3.55 3.77 -18.56
C SER A 26 3.21 2.98 -17.29
N ASP A 27 3.07 1.66 -17.43
CA ASP A 27 2.89 0.71 -16.33
C ASP A 27 4.15 0.64 -15.45
N LEU A 28 5.33 0.58 -16.04
CA LEU A 28 6.60 0.60 -15.30
C LEU A 28 6.78 1.93 -14.55
N ALA A 29 6.51 3.06 -15.21
CA ALA A 29 6.60 4.39 -14.62
C ALA A 29 5.68 4.55 -13.41
N ALA A 30 4.43 4.08 -13.51
CA ALA A 30 3.48 4.08 -12.39
C ALA A 30 3.98 3.21 -11.22
N ASN A 31 4.47 2.01 -11.51
CA ASN A 31 5.03 1.12 -10.48
C ASN A 31 6.26 1.73 -9.78
N ILE A 32 7.15 2.38 -10.53
CA ILE A 32 8.32 3.08 -9.96
C ILE A 32 7.88 4.21 -9.04
N GLU A 33 6.89 5.00 -9.45
CA GLU A 33 6.40 6.13 -8.65
C GLU A 33 5.74 5.63 -7.35
N ALA A 34 4.93 4.57 -7.43
CA ALA A 34 4.35 3.93 -6.26
C ALA A 34 5.44 3.38 -5.32
N VAL A 35 6.46 2.71 -5.85
CA VAL A 35 7.61 2.21 -5.06
C VAL A 35 8.40 3.35 -4.43
N LYS A 36 8.68 4.43 -5.18
CA LYS A 36 9.37 5.62 -4.66
C LYS A 36 8.57 6.26 -3.53
N THR A 37 7.25 6.28 -3.66
CA THR A 37 6.33 6.84 -2.67
C THR A 37 6.24 5.97 -1.43
N GLN A 38 6.08 4.65 -1.56
CA GLN A 38 6.11 3.70 -0.45
C GLN A 38 7.46 3.75 0.30
N ALA A 39 8.58 3.75 -0.42
CA ALA A 39 9.91 3.84 0.18
C ALA A 39 10.14 5.18 0.89
N TYR A 40 9.66 6.29 0.32
CA TYR A 40 9.64 7.58 1.00
C TYR A 40 8.82 7.52 2.29
N PHE A 41 7.59 6.99 2.22
CA PHE A 41 6.68 6.89 3.35
C PHE A 41 7.32 6.09 4.50
N GLN A 42 7.85 4.91 4.19
CA GLN A 42 8.56 4.05 5.16
C GLN A 42 9.75 4.78 5.81
N ARG A 43 10.60 5.45 5.01
CA ARG A 43 11.78 6.17 5.53
C ARG A 43 11.38 7.32 6.45
N ALA A 44 10.38 8.10 6.05
CA ALA A 44 9.94 9.26 6.82
C ALA A 44 9.28 8.83 8.15
N LEU A 45 8.39 7.83 8.13
CA LEU A 45 7.82 7.29 9.36
C LEU A 45 8.89 6.70 10.28
N TRP A 46 9.87 5.97 9.73
CA TRP A 46 10.95 5.40 10.53
C TRP A 46 11.86 6.48 11.13
N ASP A 47 12.09 7.58 10.42
CA ASP A 47 12.80 8.74 10.96
C ASP A 47 12.05 9.36 12.15
N TYR A 48 10.73 9.55 12.03
CA TYR A 48 9.91 10.07 13.13
C TYR A 48 9.91 9.14 14.33
N THR A 49 9.75 7.82 14.12
CA THR A 49 9.80 6.81 15.18
C THR A 49 11.13 6.86 15.94
N ARG A 50 12.27 6.91 15.24
CA ARG A 50 13.58 6.97 15.89
C ARG A 50 13.78 8.26 16.68
N LYS A 51 13.42 9.41 16.12
CA LYS A 51 13.53 10.72 16.79
C LYS A 51 12.64 10.80 18.03
N PHE A 52 11.44 10.25 17.96
CA PHE A 52 10.54 10.19 19.12
C PHE A 52 11.09 9.26 20.21
N TYR A 53 11.61 8.09 19.82
CA TYR A 53 12.25 7.16 20.73
C TYR A 53 13.51 7.77 21.40
N SER A 54 14.32 8.56 20.69
CA SER A 54 15.53 9.19 21.24
C SER A 54 15.27 10.48 22.04
N ASN A 55 14.02 10.91 22.20
CA ASN A 55 13.63 12.22 22.75
C ASN A 55 14.10 13.44 21.92
N ASP A 56 14.50 13.26 20.66
CA ASP A 56 14.79 14.35 19.72
C ASP A 56 13.51 14.95 19.12
N MET A 57 12.35 14.35 19.42
CA MET A 57 11.02 14.78 19.03
C MET A 57 10.07 14.51 20.19
N ASP A 58 9.27 15.51 20.58
CA ASP A 58 8.24 15.33 21.61
C ASP A 58 6.98 14.64 21.05
N VAL A 59 6.10 14.20 21.95
CA VAL A 59 4.88 13.45 21.59
C VAL A 59 3.93 14.25 20.70
N SER A 60 3.77 15.56 20.91
CA SER A 60 2.90 16.40 20.08
C SER A 60 3.47 16.46 18.66
N THR A 61 4.75 16.78 18.53
CA THR A 61 5.42 16.85 17.23
C THR A 61 5.42 15.51 16.51
N PHE A 62 5.58 14.40 17.24
CA PHE A 62 5.50 13.05 16.67
C PHE A 62 4.11 12.76 16.11
N LEU A 63 3.07 12.94 16.92
CA LEU A 63 1.70 12.66 16.51
C LEU A 63 1.30 13.53 15.30
N ASP A 64 1.57 14.83 15.35
CA ASP A 64 1.23 15.75 14.26
C ASP A 64 1.89 15.35 12.93
N LYS A 65 3.20 15.07 12.96
CA LYS A 65 3.95 14.67 11.75
C LYS A 65 3.55 13.30 11.23
N PHE A 66 3.32 12.34 12.12
CA PHE A 66 2.96 10.97 11.74
C PHE A 66 1.57 10.94 11.12
N ILE A 67 0.58 11.56 11.77
CA ILE A 67 -0.81 11.67 11.31
C ILE A 67 -0.87 12.40 9.97
N SER A 68 -0.23 13.57 9.86
CA SER A 68 -0.20 14.36 8.62
C SER A 68 0.41 13.57 7.47
N LEU A 69 1.50 12.83 7.71
CA LEU A 69 2.12 12.03 6.67
C LEU A 69 1.23 10.85 6.25
N VAL A 70 0.60 10.14 7.19
CA VAL A 70 -0.35 9.06 6.89
C VAL A 70 -1.51 9.57 6.05
N GLU A 71 -2.10 10.70 6.44
CA GLU A 71 -3.20 11.33 5.69
C GLU A 71 -2.76 11.72 4.26
N ASP A 72 -1.62 12.39 4.13
CA ASP A 72 -1.10 12.83 2.83
C ASP A 72 -0.84 11.65 1.90
N GLN A 73 -0.25 10.57 2.42
CA GLN A 73 0.02 9.38 1.63
C GLN A 73 -1.25 8.62 1.26
N ALA A 74 -2.24 8.54 2.16
CA ALA A 74 -3.55 7.97 1.85
C ALA A 74 -4.27 8.75 0.74
N ARG A 75 -4.27 10.09 0.80
CA ARG A 75 -4.85 10.95 -0.25
C ARG A 75 -4.13 10.78 -1.59
N ARG A 76 -2.79 10.69 -1.58
CA ARG A 76 -1.98 10.44 -2.79
C ARG A 76 -2.30 9.08 -3.41
N ALA A 77 -2.32 8.01 -2.61
CA ALA A 77 -2.66 6.67 -3.05
C ALA A 77 -4.07 6.60 -3.64
N TRP A 78 -5.05 7.24 -2.99
CA TRP A 78 -6.42 7.30 -3.51
C TRP A 78 -6.50 7.99 -4.87
N ASN A 79 -5.83 9.14 -4.99
CA ASN A 79 -5.77 9.89 -6.25
C ASN A 79 -5.10 9.08 -7.36
N GLU A 80 -4.08 8.29 -7.04
CA GLU A 80 -3.45 7.36 -7.98
C GLU A 80 -4.44 6.27 -8.43
N GLY A 81 -5.13 5.61 -7.48
CA GLY A 81 -6.13 4.60 -7.82
C GLY A 81 -7.28 5.15 -8.67
N MET A 82 -7.73 6.39 -8.43
CA MET A 82 -8.69 7.08 -9.30
C MET A 82 -8.15 7.26 -10.73
N ARG A 83 -6.90 7.70 -10.88
CA ARG A 83 -6.28 7.87 -12.21
C ARG A 83 -6.09 6.56 -12.94
N ASN A 84 -5.76 5.49 -12.22
CA ASN A 84 -5.61 4.13 -12.78
C ASN A 84 -6.89 3.62 -13.44
N VAL A 85 -8.05 4.19 -13.09
CA VAL A 85 -9.36 3.86 -13.68
C VAL A 85 -9.96 5.02 -14.49
N GLY A 86 -9.11 5.94 -14.94
CA GLY A 86 -9.49 7.03 -15.86
C GLY A 86 -10.30 8.16 -15.23
N LEU A 87 -10.30 8.30 -13.90
CA LEU A 87 -10.98 9.39 -13.20
C LEU A 87 -10.01 10.53 -12.84
N ASP A 88 -10.50 11.76 -12.88
CA ASP A 88 -9.80 12.93 -12.34
C ASP A 88 -10.06 13.05 -10.83
N PRO A 89 -9.03 13.02 -9.96
CA PRO A 89 -9.19 13.21 -8.52
C PRO A 89 -9.87 14.53 -8.12
N LYS A 90 -9.85 15.55 -8.98
CA LYS A 90 -10.59 16.81 -8.75
C LYS A 90 -12.11 16.61 -8.71
N ASN A 91 -12.60 15.53 -9.33
CA ASN A 91 -14.01 15.17 -9.41
C ASN A 91 -14.41 14.08 -8.40
N ILE A 92 -13.64 13.90 -7.32
CA ILE A 92 -13.98 12.95 -6.26
C ILE A 92 -15.37 13.25 -5.69
N THR A 93 -16.22 12.22 -5.62
CA THR A 93 -17.59 12.34 -5.10
C THR A 93 -17.61 12.46 -3.58
N ILE A 94 -18.74 12.88 -3.01
CA ILE A 94 -18.94 12.92 -1.55
C ILE A 94 -18.75 11.53 -0.94
N ASP A 95 -19.32 10.49 -1.56
CA ASP A 95 -19.23 9.11 -1.06
C ASP A 95 -17.79 8.57 -1.13
N GLN A 96 -17.06 8.85 -2.21
CA GLN A 96 -15.65 8.46 -2.34
C GLN A 96 -14.78 9.16 -1.29
N ARG A 97 -15.04 10.46 -1.06
CA ARG A 97 -14.34 11.23 -0.02
C ARG A 97 -14.65 10.71 1.37
N ALA A 98 -15.91 10.37 1.66
CA ALA A 98 -16.32 9.80 2.93
C ALA A 98 -15.64 8.45 3.18
N TYR A 99 -15.57 7.58 2.17
CA TYR A 99 -14.87 6.30 2.27
C TYR A 99 -13.37 6.47 2.52
N LEU A 100 -12.70 7.34 1.78
CA LEU A 100 -11.29 7.68 2.04
C LEU A 100 -11.09 8.25 3.45
N GLN A 101 -12.01 9.09 3.92
CA GLN A 101 -11.92 9.66 5.27
C GLN A 101 -12.05 8.58 6.34
N ASN A 102 -12.89 7.56 6.13
CA ASN A 102 -12.99 6.42 7.05
C ASN A 102 -11.67 5.65 7.12
N ILE A 103 -11.03 5.36 5.98
CA ILE A 103 -9.69 4.73 5.94
C ILE A 103 -8.70 5.55 6.76
N ILE A 104 -8.65 6.87 6.55
CA ILE A 104 -7.71 7.76 7.28
C ILE A 104 -7.99 7.76 8.79
N THR A 105 -9.25 7.83 9.20
CA THR A 105 -9.63 7.88 10.62
C THR A 105 -9.32 6.56 11.34
N GLU A 106 -9.46 5.41 10.67
CA GLU A 106 -9.06 4.12 11.24
C GLU A 106 -7.56 4.07 11.57
N GLU A 107 -6.71 4.64 10.71
CA GLU A 107 -5.26 4.68 10.94
C GLU A 107 -4.89 5.52 12.18
N PHE A 108 -5.61 6.61 12.46
CA PHE A 108 -5.27 7.53 13.56
C PHE A 108 -5.33 6.86 14.93
N ASN A 109 -6.27 5.94 15.13
CA ASN A 109 -6.36 5.16 16.37
C ASN A 109 -5.09 4.33 16.60
N HIS A 110 -4.52 3.76 15.53
CA HIS A 110 -3.30 2.96 15.61
C HIS A 110 -2.04 3.81 15.88
N VAL A 111 -2.04 5.09 15.49
CA VAL A 111 -0.90 6.00 15.73
C VAL A 111 -0.74 6.31 17.21
N LEU A 112 -1.84 6.52 17.93
CA LEU A 112 -1.81 6.79 19.38
C LEU A 112 -1.26 5.59 20.17
N ASP A 113 -1.78 4.39 19.89
CA ASP A 113 -1.29 3.14 20.51
C ASP A 113 0.18 2.87 20.17
N PHE A 114 0.62 3.30 18.98
CA PHE A 114 2.01 3.19 18.57
C PHE A 114 2.93 4.15 19.32
N ALA A 115 2.53 5.41 19.48
CA ALA A 115 3.25 6.37 20.31
C ALA A 115 3.43 5.82 21.73
N SER A 116 2.35 5.36 22.36
CA SER A 116 2.38 4.80 23.71
C SER A 116 3.34 3.60 23.82
N ALA A 117 3.33 2.70 22.84
CA ALA A 117 4.23 1.55 22.81
C ALA A 117 5.71 1.97 22.68
N ILE A 118 6.01 2.99 21.88
CA ILE A 118 7.37 3.52 21.73
C ILE A 118 7.86 4.12 23.05
N GLU A 119 7.03 4.91 23.72
CA GLU A 119 7.38 5.51 25.01
C GLU A 119 7.60 4.46 26.10
N GLN A 120 6.74 3.45 26.15
CA GLN A 120 6.90 2.33 27.07
C GLN A 120 8.23 1.61 26.84
N ALA A 121 8.55 1.26 25.59
CA ALA A 121 9.80 0.59 25.26
C ALA A 121 11.02 1.44 25.62
N ARG A 122 10.97 2.76 25.36
CA ARG A 122 12.01 3.72 25.77
C ARG A 122 12.21 3.71 27.29
N ASN A 123 11.12 3.81 28.05
CA ASN A 123 11.17 3.83 29.53
C ASN A 123 11.68 2.51 30.12
N GLU A 124 11.41 1.39 29.44
CA GLU A 124 11.89 0.05 29.82
C GLU A 124 13.30 -0.26 29.30
N GLY A 125 13.95 0.66 28.57
CA GLY A 125 15.28 0.44 27.97
C GLY A 125 15.31 -0.61 26.87
N LYS A 126 14.16 -0.93 26.25
CA LYS A 126 14.04 -1.87 25.14
C LYS A 126 14.40 -1.21 23.81
N PRO A 127 15.04 -1.91 22.86
CA PRO A 127 15.47 -1.33 21.59
C PRO A 127 14.30 -0.84 20.72
N VAL A 128 14.57 0.13 19.84
CA VAL A 128 13.59 0.71 18.90
C VAL A 128 13.31 -0.19 17.69
N ASP A 129 14.27 -1.04 17.30
CA ASP A 129 14.22 -1.84 16.07
C ASP A 129 12.95 -2.68 15.88
N PRO A 130 12.32 -3.29 16.91
CA PRO A 130 11.06 -4.02 16.76
C PRO A 130 9.92 -3.19 16.19
N PHE A 131 9.95 -1.86 16.34
CA PHE A 131 8.92 -0.97 15.79
C PHE A 131 9.03 -0.77 14.28
N LYS A 132 10.17 -1.12 13.67
CA LYS A 132 10.34 -1.01 12.22
C LYS A 132 9.31 -1.86 11.47
N ALA A 133 9.03 -3.07 11.93
CA ALA A 133 8.04 -3.94 11.30
C ALA A 133 6.63 -3.32 11.33
N ARG A 134 6.29 -2.55 12.38
CA ARG A 134 5.02 -1.81 12.45
C ARG A 134 4.99 -0.63 11.49
N VAL A 135 6.07 0.14 11.39
CA VAL A 135 6.22 1.21 10.37
C VAL A 135 6.02 0.67 8.96
N ASP A 136 6.58 -0.50 8.68
CA ASP A 136 6.47 -1.14 7.37
C ASP A 136 5.02 -1.49 7.03
N LEU A 137 4.16 -1.77 8.04
CA LEU A 137 2.72 -1.98 7.80
C LEU A 137 2.02 -0.73 7.28
N TRP A 138 2.30 0.46 7.86
CA TRP A 138 1.75 1.72 7.33
C TRP A 138 2.23 2.01 5.92
N ALA A 139 3.52 1.80 5.64
CA ALA A 139 4.04 1.97 4.28
C ALA A 139 3.32 1.06 3.27
N ASN A 140 3.03 -0.19 3.66
CA ASN A 140 2.26 -1.14 2.86
C ASN A 140 0.78 -0.76 2.68
N ARG A 141 0.26 0.22 3.42
CA ARG A 141 -1.10 0.77 3.18
C ARG A 141 -1.18 1.59 1.90
N TYR A 142 -0.07 2.14 1.41
CA TYR A 142 -0.11 2.92 0.18
C TYR A 142 -0.68 2.13 -1.01
N PRO A 143 -0.10 0.99 -1.41
CA PRO A 143 -0.60 0.27 -2.56
C PRO A 143 -1.91 -0.50 -2.24
N ASN A 144 -2.23 -0.74 -0.95
CA ASN A 144 -3.59 -1.14 -0.54
C ASN A 144 -4.64 -0.12 -0.97
N ILE A 145 -4.42 1.15 -0.60
CA ILE A 145 -5.38 2.24 -0.83
C ILE A 145 -5.54 2.48 -2.33
N VAL A 146 -4.49 2.27 -3.13
CA VAL A 146 -4.59 2.29 -4.60
C VAL A 146 -5.60 1.23 -5.08
N ASN A 147 -5.47 -0.03 -4.64
CA ASN A 147 -6.41 -1.11 -5.02
C ASN A 147 -7.84 -0.84 -4.52
N GLU A 148 -8.00 -0.34 -3.30
CA GLU A 148 -9.30 0.06 -2.72
C GLU A 148 -9.95 1.17 -3.55
N ALA A 149 -9.19 2.22 -3.90
CA ALA A 149 -9.69 3.33 -4.70
C ALA A 149 -10.15 2.88 -6.09
N GLN A 150 -9.37 2.04 -6.77
CA GLN A 150 -9.75 1.48 -8.09
C GLN A 150 -11.10 0.77 -8.01
N THR A 151 -11.21 -0.21 -7.11
CA THR A 151 -12.40 -1.05 -6.99
C THR A 151 -13.61 -0.33 -6.38
N TYR A 152 -13.39 0.70 -5.56
CA TYR A 152 -14.46 1.55 -5.04
C TYR A 152 -15.01 2.50 -6.11
N CYS A 153 -14.13 3.14 -6.86
CA CYS A 153 -14.51 4.17 -7.82
C CYS A 153 -15.14 3.60 -9.10
N LYS A 154 -14.80 2.36 -9.45
CA LYS A 154 -15.31 1.65 -10.64
C LYS A 154 -15.70 0.22 -10.29
N PRO A 155 -16.77 0.03 -9.48
CA PRO A 155 -17.14 -1.29 -8.97
C PRO A 155 -17.62 -2.26 -10.06
N HIS A 156 -17.97 -1.77 -11.25
CA HIS A 156 -18.44 -2.60 -12.37
C HIS A 156 -17.35 -2.87 -13.42
N ASP A 157 -16.19 -2.22 -13.32
CA ASP A 157 -15.07 -2.48 -14.21
C ASP A 157 -14.37 -3.78 -13.77
N LEU A 158 -13.68 -4.43 -14.72
CA LEU A 158 -13.01 -5.71 -14.50
C LEU A 158 -11.56 -5.52 -14.08
N TYR A 159 -11.14 -6.35 -13.12
CA TYR A 159 -9.78 -6.35 -12.58
C TYR A 159 -9.24 -7.77 -12.55
N ARG A 160 -8.01 -7.92 -13.04
CA ARG A 160 -7.24 -9.16 -12.94
C ARG A 160 -6.33 -9.10 -11.71
N TRP A 161 -6.27 -10.19 -10.97
CA TRP A 161 -5.27 -10.35 -9.93
C TRP A 161 -3.92 -10.68 -10.55
N ASP A 162 -2.95 -9.81 -10.33
CA ASP A 162 -1.58 -9.97 -10.80
C ASP A 162 -0.62 -10.21 -9.64
N TYR A 163 0.36 -11.08 -9.88
CA TYR A 163 1.48 -11.25 -8.98
C TYR A 163 2.22 -9.93 -8.70
N GLY A 164 2.63 -9.80 -7.44
CA GLY A 164 3.59 -8.79 -7.03
C GLY A 164 4.99 -9.12 -7.50
N ASP A 165 5.92 -8.24 -7.18
CA ASP A 165 7.33 -8.32 -7.55
C ASP A 165 8.11 -9.36 -6.71
N THR A 166 7.47 -10.14 -5.83
CA THR A 166 8.17 -11.15 -5.03
C THR A 166 8.61 -12.36 -5.86
N VAL A 167 9.76 -12.97 -5.51
CA VAL A 167 10.27 -14.18 -6.18
C VAL A 167 9.38 -15.41 -5.93
N GLN A 168 8.77 -15.48 -4.74
CA GLN A 168 7.87 -16.57 -4.35
C GLN A 168 6.53 -15.99 -3.86
N HIS A 169 5.44 -16.62 -4.27
CA HIS A 169 4.08 -16.29 -3.85
C HIS A 169 3.48 -17.44 -3.06
N CYS A 170 2.59 -17.12 -2.11
CA CYS A 170 1.90 -18.13 -1.31
C CYS A 170 0.83 -18.85 -2.14
N SER A 171 0.33 -19.99 -1.64
CA SER A 171 -0.57 -20.85 -2.41
C SER A 171 -1.88 -20.13 -2.76
N SER A 172 -2.41 -19.36 -1.81
CA SER A 172 -3.62 -18.55 -2.02
C SER A 172 -3.44 -17.48 -3.09
N CYS A 173 -2.29 -16.79 -3.12
CA CYS A 173 -1.99 -15.82 -4.19
C CYS A 173 -1.78 -16.51 -5.54
N ALA A 174 -1.26 -17.73 -5.55
CA ALA A 174 -1.09 -18.49 -6.78
C ALA A 174 -2.41 -18.95 -7.39
N MET A 175 -3.39 -19.31 -6.56
CA MET A 175 -4.75 -19.64 -6.99
C MET A 175 -5.50 -18.44 -7.56
N LEU A 176 -5.20 -17.24 -7.06
CA LEU A 176 -5.85 -16.01 -7.50
C LEU A 176 -5.23 -15.42 -8.76
N ASN A 177 -3.96 -15.70 -9.06
CA ASN A 177 -3.27 -15.08 -10.18
C ASN A 177 -3.96 -15.38 -11.52
N GLY A 178 -4.30 -14.31 -12.25
CA GLY A 178 -5.04 -14.36 -13.50
C GLY A 178 -6.57 -14.39 -13.34
N ILE A 179 -7.11 -14.49 -12.13
CA ILE A 179 -8.55 -14.40 -11.91
C ILE A 179 -9.02 -12.99 -12.24
N VAL A 180 -10.10 -12.91 -13.02
CA VAL A 180 -10.75 -11.66 -13.44
C VAL A 180 -12.13 -11.60 -12.83
N ALA A 181 -12.39 -10.52 -12.09
CA ALA A 181 -13.69 -10.22 -11.48
C ALA A 181 -13.91 -8.71 -11.43
N THR A 182 -15.15 -8.29 -11.22
CA THR A 182 -15.50 -6.88 -11.06
C THR A 182 -14.95 -6.31 -9.75
N GLY A 183 -14.76 -4.99 -9.69
CA GLY A 183 -14.33 -4.33 -8.46
C GLY A 183 -15.26 -4.59 -7.28
N GLY A 184 -16.57 -4.65 -7.53
CA GLY A 184 -17.59 -5.00 -6.55
C GLY A 184 -17.45 -6.43 -6.02
N GLU A 185 -17.18 -7.40 -6.90
CA GLU A 185 -16.94 -8.80 -6.51
C GLU A 185 -15.68 -8.95 -5.66
N TRP A 186 -14.57 -8.32 -6.06
CA TRP A 186 -13.33 -8.32 -5.27
C TRP A 186 -13.56 -7.78 -3.86
N ARG A 187 -14.23 -6.64 -3.73
CA ARG A 187 -14.54 -6.05 -2.43
C ARG A 187 -15.48 -6.90 -1.60
N ALA A 188 -16.54 -7.44 -2.21
CA ALA A 188 -17.50 -8.32 -1.53
C ALA A 188 -16.85 -9.64 -1.05
N SER A 189 -15.84 -10.12 -1.78
CA SER A 189 -15.10 -11.33 -1.39
C SER A 189 -14.24 -11.12 -0.14
N GLY A 190 -13.85 -9.89 0.21
CA GLY A 190 -12.84 -9.63 1.25
C GLY A 190 -11.43 -10.15 0.91
N VAL A 191 -11.22 -10.70 -0.29
CA VAL A 191 -9.92 -11.14 -0.80
C VAL A 191 -9.35 -10.01 -1.64
N MET A 192 -8.65 -9.09 -0.98
CA MET A 192 -8.01 -7.94 -1.62
C MET A 192 -6.49 -8.03 -1.48
N PRO A 193 -5.72 -7.76 -2.54
CA PRO A 193 -4.28 -7.73 -2.44
C PRO A 193 -3.83 -6.57 -1.56
N GLN A 194 -2.69 -6.75 -0.87
CA GLN A 194 -2.07 -5.72 -0.05
C GLN A 194 -2.98 -5.19 1.06
N ASN A 195 -3.99 -5.94 1.51
CA ASN A 195 -4.93 -5.51 2.55
C ASN A 195 -4.71 -6.19 3.92
N PRO A 196 -3.59 -5.94 4.62
CA PRO A 196 -3.35 -6.58 5.91
C PRO A 196 -4.21 -5.97 7.03
N PRO A 197 -4.63 -6.76 8.03
CA PRO A 197 -4.56 -8.22 8.08
C PRO A 197 -5.65 -8.86 7.20
N ASN A 198 -5.25 -9.67 6.21
CA ASN A 198 -6.20 -10.48 5.44
C ASN A 198 -6.08 -11.97 5.82
N SER A 199 -6.99 -12.47 6.65
CA SER A 199 -7.00 -13.88 7.07
C SER A 199 -7.37 -14.87 5.95
N ARG A 200 -7.91 -14.38 4.82
CA ARG A 200 -8.20 -15.20 3.63
C ARG A 200 -6.97 -15.44 2.76
N LEU A 201 -5.84 -14.81 3.08
CA LEU A 201 -4.58 -14.95 2.34
C LEU A 201 -3.51 -15.48 3.29
N GLU A 202 -2.80 -16.54 2.89
CA GLU A 202 -1.69 -17.09 3.68
C GLU A 202 -0.59 -16.06 3.94
N CYS A 203 -0.40 -15.13 2.99
CA CYS A 203 0.55 -14.03 3.10
C CYS A 203 0.09 -12.89 4.02
N GLY A 204 -1.14 -12.98 4.57
CA GLY A 204 -1.76 -11.93 5.36
C GLY A 204 -2.13 -10.68 4.56
N GLY A 205 -2.13 -10.77 3.23
CA GLY A 205 -2.36 -9.65 2.31
C GLY A 205 -1.10 -8.88 1.91
N TRP A 206 -0.05 -8.84 2.73
CA TRP A 206 1.07 -7.90 2.50
C TRP A 206 2.34 -8.52 1.93
N LYS A 207 2.65 -9.79 2.21
CA LYS A 207 3.98 -10.35 1.88
C LYS A 207 4.24 -10.50 0.38
N CYS A 208 3.24 -10.95 -0.38
CA CYS A 208 3.39 -11.29 -1.80
C CYS A 208 3.25 -10.09 -2.75
N ARG A 209 2.87 -8.91 -2.23
CA ARG A 209 2.75 -7.65 -2.98
C ARG A 209 1.89 -7.73 -4.26
N CYS A 210 0.96 -8.68 -4.34
CA CYS A 210 -0.01 -8.79 -5.45
C CYS A 210 -0.79 -7.49 -5.64
N ARG A 211 -1.45 -7.32 -6.79
CA ARG A 211 -2.25 -6.12 -7.10
C ARG A 211 -3.44 -6.46 -7.99
N LEU A 212 -4.40 -5.53 -8.06
CA LEU A 212 -5.49 -5.57 -9.02
C LEU A 212 -5.19 -4.63 -10.20
N THR A 213 -5.16 -5.19 -11.40
CA THR A 213 -4.89 -4.43 -12.63
C THR A 213 -6.18 -4.36 -13.45
N PRO A 214 -6.63 -3.16 -13.90
CA PRO A 214 -7.77 -3.05 -14.80
C PRO A 214 -7.57 -3.88 -16.07
N THR A 215 -8.62 -4.54 -16.55
CA THR A 215 -8.54 -5.42 -17.73
C THR A 215 -9.82 -5.40 -18.56
N GLU A 216 -9.72 -5.76 -19.84
CA GLU A 216 -10.85 -6.03 -20.74
C GLU A 216 -11.10 -7.54 -20.93
N GLU A 217 -10.32 -8.39 -20.26
CA GLU A 217 -10.49 -9.84 -20.29
C GLU A 217 -11.86 -10.26 -19.76
N MET A 218 -12.37 -11.38 -20.27
CA MET A 218 -13.65 -11.93 -19.81
C MET A 218 -13.57 -12.31 -18.33
N PRO A 219 -14.64 -12.10 -17.54
CA PRO A 219 -14.70 -12.58 -16.17
C PRO A 219 -14.43 -14.08 -16.08
N THR A 220 -13.69 -14.50 -15.06
CA THR A 220 -13.44 -15.92 -14.84
C THR A 220 -14.76 -16.62 -14.54
N SER A 221 -15.12 -17.63 -15.34
CA SER A 221 -16.42 -18.32 -15.25
C SER A 221 -16.74 -18.93 -13.88
N THR A 222 -15.70 -19.33 -13.12
CA THR A 222 -15.83 -19.89 -11.77
C THR A 222 -15.88 -18.82 -10.66
N GLY A 223 -15.66 -17.55 -11.01
CA GLY A 223 -15.54 -16.45 -10.05
C GLY A 223 -14.28 -16.51 -9.20
N ILE A 224 -14.27 -15.73 -8.11
CA ILE A 224 -13.20 -15.69 -7.11
C ILE A 224 -13.28 -16.98 -6.27
N PRO A 225 -12.18 -17.78 -6.17
CA PRO A 225 -12.19 -19.00 -5.37
C PRO A 225 -12.38 -18.71 -3.87
N LEU A 226 -13.03 -19.63 -3.17
CA LEU A 226 -13.09 -19.61 -1.71
C LEU A 226 -11.72 -20.05 -1.16
N LEU A 227 -11.19 -19.27 -0.22
CA LEU A 227 -9.88 -19.45 0.41
C LEU A 227 -10.02 -19.71 1.91
#